data_AF-A0A929IPX6-F1
#
_entry.id   AF-A0A929IPX6-F1
#
_cell.length_a   1.000
_cell.length_b   1.000
_cell.length_c   1.000
_cell.angle_alpha   90.00
_cell.angle_beta   90.00
_cell.angle_gamma   90.00
#
_symmetry.space_group_name_H-M   'P 1'
#
loop_
_entity.id
_entity.type
_entity.pdbx_description
1 polymer ?
#
loop_
_entity_poly.entity_id
_entity_poly.type
_entity_poly.pdbx_seq_one_letter_code
_entity_poly.pdbx_strand_id
1 'polypeptide(L)' 'IMAVADFAAEHANSILELDVNPLMVRPEGLGAVAADALIRLAEPE' A
#
# COMPACT_ATOMS: atom_id res chain seq x y z
N ILE A 1 2.05 -8.81 -1.04
CA ILE A 1 2.99 -7.69 -0.78
C ILE A 1 3.38 -7.01 -2.09
N MET A 2 3.84 -7.73 -3.12
CA MET A 2 4.20 -7.15 -4.43
C MET A 2 3.13 -6.21 -5.01
N ALA A 3 1.85 -6.54 -4.89
CA ALA A 3 0.75 -5.67 -5.33
C ALA A 3 0.80 -4.23 -4.75
N VAL A 4 1.31 -4.05 -3.53
CA VAL A 4 1.48 -2.71 -2.94
C VAL A 4 2.65 -1.96 -3.59
N ALA A 5 3.74 -2.67 -3.87
CA ALA A 5 4.89 -2.11 -4.58
C ALA A 5 4.53 -1.78 -6.04
N ASP A 6 3.78 -2.65 -6.71
CA ASP A 6 3.31 -2.44 -8.09
C ASP A 6 2.41 -1.20 -8.15
N PHE A 7 1.46 -1.06 -7.21
CA PHE A 7 0.63 0.14 -7.10
C PHE A 7 1.46 1.41 -6.87
N ALA A 8 2.44 1.37 -5.95
CA ALA A 8 3.32 2.51 -5.71
C ALA A 8 4.14 2.88 -6.96
N ALA A 9 4.59 1.89 -7.73
CA ALA A 9 5.34 2.11 -8.97
C ALA A 9 4.46 2.71 -10.08
N GLU A 10 3.23 2.22 -10.25
CA GLU A 10 2.27 2.75 -11.21
C GLU A 10 1.88 4.21 -10.93
N HIS A 11 1.91 4.62 -9.66
CA HIS A 11 1.55 5.97 -9.19
C HIS A 11 2.74 6.77 -8.66
N ALA A 12 3.97 6.43 -9.07
CA ALA A 12 5.20 6.99 -8.50
C ALA A 12 5.31 8.52 -8.62
N ASN A 13 4.63 9.13 -9.59
CA ASN A 13 4.66 10.59 -9.80
C ASN A 13 3.67 11.36 -8.91
N SER A 14 2.73 10.68 -8.25
CA SER A 14 1.69 11.32 -7.45
C SER A 14 1.70 10.91 -5.98
N ILE A 15 2.20 9.72 -5.66
CA ILE A 15 2.30 9.25 -4.27
C ILE A 15 3.55 9.82 -3.60
N LEU A 16 3.35 10.56 -2.51
CA LEU A 16 4.43 11.05 -1.64
C LEU A 16 4.76 10.05 -0.53
N GLU A 17 3.75 9.36 -0.01
CA GLU A 17 3.88 8.39 1.07
C GLU A 17 2.80 7.32 0.92
N LEU A 18 3.18 6.07 1.11
CA LEU A 18 2.27 4.93 1.24
C LEU A 18 2.73 4.09 2.41
N ASP A 19 1.87 3.93 3.41
CA ASP A 19 2.09 3.06 4.55
C ASP A 19 0.91 2.10 4.72
N VAL A 20 1.22 0.84 5.04
CA VAL A 20 0.22 -0.20 5.29
C VAL A 20 0.47 -0.77 6.67
N ASN A 21 -0.30 -0.28 7.64
CA ASN A 21 -0.16 -0.67 9.03
C ASN A 21 -1.52 -0.59 9.73
N PRO A 22 -2.02 -1.69 10.34
CA PRO A 22 -1.40 -3.01 10.42
C PRO A 22 -1.67 -3.88 9.18
N LEU A 23 -0.63 -4.62 8.76
CA LEU A 23 -0.75 -5.73 7.80
C LEU A 23 -0.84 -7.05 8.56
N MET A 24 -2.02 -7.67 8.56
CA MET A 24 -2.25 -8.96 9.20
C MET A 24 -1.90 -10.10 8.23
N VAL A 25 -0.88 -10.88 8.58
CA VAL A 25 -0.58 -12.14 7.89
C VAL A 25 -1.45 -13.25 8.48
N ARG A 26 -2.18 -13.95 7.63
CA ARG A 26 -3.09 -15.03 8.03
C ARG A 26 -2.36 -16.38 7.95
N PRO A 27 -2.94 -17.47 8.48
CA PRO A 27 -2.39 -18.81 8.31
C PRO A 27 -2.06 -19.16 6.85
N GLU A 28 -1.19 -20.15 6.68
CA GLU A 28 -0.72 -20.59 5.37
C GLU A 28 -1.88 -20.86 4.39
N GLY A 29 -1.71 -20.43 3.14
CA GLY A 29 -2.74 -20.51 2.10
C GLY A 29 -3.83 -19.44 2.17
N LEU A 30 -3.91 -18.65 3.24
CA LEU A 30 -4.91 -17.60 3.41
C LEU A 30 -4.37 -16.19 3.10
N GLY A 31 -3.09 -16.01 2.80
CA GLY A 31 -2.54 -14.71 2.41
C GLY A 31 -2.52 -13.67 3.54
N ALA A 32 -2.73 -12.40 3.20
CA ALA A 32 -2.65 -11.28 4.14
C ALA A 32 -3.78 -10.26 3.92
N VAL A 33 -4.08 -9.46 4.94
CA VAL A 33 -5.11 -8.41 4.93
C VAL A 33 -4.52 -7.13 5.49
N ALA A 34 -4.60 -6.04 4.72
CA ALA A 34 -4.39 -4.69 5.25
C ALA A 34 -5.64 -4.30 6.04
N ALA A 35 -5.50 -4.08 7.35
CA ALA A 35 -6.62 -3.60 8.16
C ALA A 35 -6.82 -2.09 7.97
N ASP A 36 -5.73 -1.38 7.69
CA ASP A 36 -5.68 0.06 7.47
C ASP A 36 -4.52 0.40 6.51
N ALA A 37 -4.60 1.56 5.86
CA ALA A 37 -3.57 2.11 4.98
C ALA A 37 -3.64 3.63 4.90
N LEU A 38 -2.46 4.27 4.86
CA LEU A 38 -2.30 5.70 4.59
C LEU A 38 -1.71 5.90 3.20
N ILE A 39 -2.31 6.79 2.40
CA ILE A 39 -1.74 7.26 1.14
C ILE A 39 -1.75 8.79 1.16
N ARG A 40 -0.58 9.41 1.04
CA ARG A 40 -0.46 10.84 0.77
C ARG A 40 -0.14 11.08 -0.68
N LEU A 41 -0.90 11.97 -1.29
CA LEU A 41 -0.71 12.41 -2.67
C LEU A 41 -0.06 13.80 -2.70
N ALA A 42 0.69 14.08 -3.75
CA ALA A 42 1.11 15.44 -4.06
C ALA A 42 -0.11 16.31 -4.32
N GLU A 43 -0.10 17.56 -3.83
CA GLU A 43 -1.14 18.52 -4.19
C GLU A 43 -1.01 18.86 -5.69
N PRO A 44 -2.13 18.93 -6.43
CA PRO A 44 -2.10 19.47 -7.79
C PRO A 44 -1.79 20.97 -7.74
N GLU A 45 -0.90 21.42 -8.63
CA GLU A 45 -0.60 22.85 -8.84
C GLU A 45 -1.84 23.66 -9.29
#